data_AF-A0A973H6F6-F1
#
_entry.id   AF-A0A973H6F6-F1
#
_cell.length_a   1.000
_cell.length_b   1.000
_cell.length_c   1.000
_cell.angle_alpha   90.00
_cell.angle_beta   90.00
_cell.angle_gamma   90.00
#
_symmetry.space_group_name_H-M   'P 1'
#
loop_
_entity.id
_entity.type
_entity.pdbx_description
1 polymer ?
#
loop_
_entity_poly.entity_id
_entity_poly.type
_entity_poly.pdbx_seq_one_letter_code
_entity_poly.pdbx_strand_id
1 'polypeptide(L)'
;LTFDPAVSRRFWLLDEYLPEAATIDDTHAVAIDRLVTLLGGARIETVPVPHDCTDGFLAAFWRRPEAYLDPLVRAGISLFAQISDDLIQPGLDRLDDDLASGHWADRHAGLLQLETLDVGYRLLITDV
;
A
#
# COMPACT_ATOMS: atom_id res chain seq x y z
N LEU A 1 8.47 -2.74 -13.01
CA LEU A 1 8.12 -2.37 -11.61
C LEU A 1 7.34 -3.53 -11.01
N THR A 2 7.60 -3.88 -9.76
CA THR A 2 6.88 -4.91 -8.98
C THR A 2 6.79 -4.45 -7.52
N PHE A 3 6.29 -5.30 -6.62
CA PHE A 3 6.22 -5.02 -5.19
C PHE A 3 6.73 -6.20 -4.35
N ASP A 4 7.32 -5.88 -3.20
CA ASP A 4 7.78 -6.80 -2.19
C ASP A 4 6.65 -7.05 -1.17
N PRO A 5 6.04 -8.25 -1.16
CA PRO A 5 4.91 -8.56 -0.30
C PRO A 5 5.28 -8.65 1.19
N ALA A 6 6.55 -8.75 1.54
CA ALA A 6 6.98 -8.70 2.94
C ALA A 6 6.96 -7.26 3.50
N VAL A 7 7.08 -6.27 2.61
CA VAL A 7 7.07 -4.85 2.94
C VAL A 7 5.69 -4.25 2.77
N SER A 8 5.00 -4.54 1.66
CA SER A 8 3.65 -3.99 1.39
C SER A 8 2.64 -4.38 2.47
N ARG A 9 2.71 -5.60 3.03
CA ARG A 9 1.85 -6.03 4.14
C ARG A 9 1.94 -5.16 5.39
N ARG A 10 3.07 -4.47 5.60
CA ARG A 10 3.28 -3.58 6.75
C ARG A 10 2.80 -2.15 6.49
N PHE A 11 2.24 -1.90 5.31
CA PHE A 11 1.60 -0.62 5.03
C PHE A 11 0.40 -0.47 5.97
N TRP A 12 0.37 0.62 6.74
CA TRP A 12 -0.61 0.84 7.83
C TRP A 12 -2.05 0.58 7.41
N LEU A 13 -2.43 0.91 6.17
CA LEU A 13 -3.79 0.70 5.67
C LEU A 13 -4.12 -0.80 5.62
N LEU A 14 -3.20 -1.61 5.11
CA LEU A 14 -3.38 -3.06 5.00
C LEU A 14 -3.23 -3.77 6.35
N ASP A 15 -2.25 -3.35 7.16
CA ASP A 15 -1.96 -3.99 8.45
C ASP A 15 -3.03 -3.68 9.51
N GLU A 16 -3.44 -2.41 9.63
CA GLU A 16 -4.28 -1.94 10.73
C GLU A 16 -5.77 -1.90 10.38
N TYR A 17 -6.11 -1.59 9.12
CA TYR A 17 -7.49 -1.30 8.72
C TYR A 17 -8.09 -2.36 7.80
N LEU A 18 -7.32 -2.86 6.83
CA LEU A 18 -7.82 -3.75 5.76
C LEU A 18 -7.04 -5.09 5.70
N PRO A 19 -6.94 -5.87 6.79
CA PRO A 19 -6.15 -7.11 6.79
C PRO A 19 -6.69 -8.16 5.81
N GLU A 20 -8.01 -8.20 5.58
CA GLU A 20 -8.64 -9.05 4.58
C GLU A 20 -8.16 -8.72 3.16
N ALA A 21 -7.97 -7.44 2.85
CA ALA A 21 -7.46 -7.00 1.55
C ALA A 21 -5.98 -7.42 1.36
N ALA A 22 -5.18 -7.40 2.43
CA ALA A 22 -3.82 -7.90 2.40
C ALA A 22 -3.75 -9.38 1.98
N THR A 23 -4.71 -10.20 2.41
CA THR A 23 -4.74 -11.63 2.04
C THR A 23 -5.01 -11.86 0.55
N ILE A 24 -5.72 -10.95 -0.13
CA ILE A 24 -5.98 -11.04 -1.57
C ILE A 24 -4.72 -10.66 -2.34
N ASP A 25 -4.03 -9.59 -1.93
CA ASP A 25 -2.77 -9.17 -2.55
C ASP A 25 -1.70 -10.29 -2.46
N ASP A 26 -1.71 -11.06 -1.36
CA ASP A 26 -0.84 -12.21 -1.15
C ASP A 26 -1.02 -13.34 -2.16
N THR A 27 -2.23 -13.52 -2.69
CA THR A 27 -2.48 -14.56 -3.71
C THR A 27 -1.79 -14.26 -5.04
N HIS A 28 -1.53 -12.99 -5.32
CA HIS A 28 -0.85 -12.52 -6.53
C HIS A 28 0.64 -12.27 -6.30
N ALA A 29 1.07 -12.25 -5.04
CA ALA A 29 2.43 -11.91 -4.66
C ALA A 29 3.45 -12.97 -5.09
N VAL A 30 4.51 -12.53 -5.76
CA VAL A 30 5.70 -13.34 -6.05
C VAL A 30 6.87 -12.75 -5.27
N ALA A 31 7.57 -13.59 -4.51
CA ALA A 31 8.76 -13.15 -3.78
C ALA A 31 9.80 -12.52 -4.72
N ILE A 32 10.41 -11.41 -4.30
CA ILE A 32 11.39 -10.67 -5.11
C ILE A 32 12.54 -11.56 -5.57
N ASP A 33 13.09 -12.39 -4.68
CA ASP A 33 14.18 -13.33 -5.01
C ASP A 33 13.78 -14.33 -6.10
N ARG A 34 12.50 -14.73 -6.14
CA ARG A 34 11.98 -15.61 -7.18
C ARG A 34 11.93 -14.88 -8.52
N LEU A 35 11.48 -13.63 -8.55
CA LEU A 35 11.48 -12.80 -9.75
C LEU A 35 12.90 -12.56 -10.27
N VAL A 36 13.84 -12.21 -9.39
CA VAL A 36 15.27 -12.04 -9.73
C VAL A 36 15.84 -13.31 -10.35
N THR A 37 15.55 -14.48 -9.75
CA THR A 37 15.99 -15.78 -10.29
C THR A 37 15.40 -16.05 -11.67
N LEU A 38 14.10 -15.78 -11.87
CA LEU A 38 13.42 -16.00 -13.15
C LEU A 38 13.94 -15.08 -14.27
N LEU A 39 14.43 -13.89 -13.92
CA LEU A 39 15.04 -12.95 -14.85
C LEU A 39 16.50 -13.29 -15.20
N GLY A 40 17.09 -14.33 -14.59
CA GLY A 40 18.50 -14.68 -14.78
C GLY A 40 19.46 -13.79 -14.00
N GLY A 41 18.96 -13.09 -12.98
CA GLY A 41 19.67 -12.05 -12.24
C GLY A 41 19.12 -10.66 -12.55
N ALA A 42 18.99 -9.83 -11.53
CA ALA A 42 18.55 -8.44 -11.64
C ALA A 42 19.06 -7.63 -10.46
N ARG A 43 19.35 -6.36 -10.70
CA ARG A 43 19.56 -5.37 -9.64
C ARG A 43 18.20 -4.90 -9.14
N ILE A 44 18.06 -4.83 -7.81
CA ILE A 44 16.82 -4.37 -7.17
C ILE A 44 17.05 -2.93 -6.71
N GLU A 45 16.14 -2.03 -7.09
CA GLU A 45 16.06 -0.68 -6.53
C GLU A 45 14.72 -0.50 -5.81
N THR A 46 14.76 0.07 -4.61
CA THR A 46 13.55 0.53 -3.91
C THR A 46 13.01 1.77 -4.62
N VAL A 47 11.69 1.78 -4.87
CA VAL A 47 10.98 2.94 -5.40
C VAL A 47 10.11 3.49 -4.26
N PRO A 48 10.61 4.48 -3.49
CA PRO A 48 9.82 5.06 -2.42
C PRO A 48 8.73 5.96 -3.02
N VAL A 49 7.58 6.03 -2.34
CA VAL A 49 6.43 6.81 -2.81
C VAL A 49 6.48 8.20 -2.19
N PRO A 50 6.54 9.29 -2.99
CA PRO A 50 6.45 10.66 -2.48
C PRO A 50 5.14 10.93 -1.79
N HIS A 51 5.15 11.78 -0.76
CA HIS A 51 3.96 12.11 0.01
C HIS A 51 2.86 12.81 -0.83
N ASP A 52 3.24 13.43 -1.94
CA ASP A 52 2.38 14.19 -2.85
C ASP A 52 2.09 13.45 -4.16
N CYS A 53 2.38 12.14 -4.23
CA CYS A 53 2.13 11.31 -5.40
C CYS A 53 0.67 11.44 -5.90
N THR A 54 0.47 11.64 -7.20
CA THR A 54 -0.87 11.85 -7.78
C THR A 54 -1.35 10.69 -8.66
N ASP A 55 -0.58 9.61 -8.77
CA ASP A 55 -0.82 8.50 -9.70
C ASP A 55 -2.05 7.66 -9.32
N GLY A 56 -2.37 7.58 -8.02
CA GLY A 56 -3.61 6.98 -7.54
C GLY A 56 -3.58 5.46 -7.34
N PHE A 57 -2.40 4.83 -7.38
CA PHE A 57 -2.25 3.44 -6.94
C PHE A 57 -2.43 3.31 -5.41
N LEU A 58 -2.54 2.07 -4.91
CA LEU A 58 -2.90 1.77 -3.52
C LEU A 58 -2.19 2.63 -2.48
N ALA A 59 -0.87 2.77 -2.54
CA ALA A 59 -0.12 3.53 -1.53
C ALA A 59 0.15 5.00 -1.90
N ALA A 60 -0.44 5.54 -2.98
CA ALA A 60 -0.22 6.93 -3.41
C ALA A 60 -0.69 7.96 -2.37
N PHE A 61 -1.63 7.57 -1.49
CA PHE A 61 -2.22 8.43 -0.46
C PHE A 61 -1.73 8.08 0.95
N TRP A 62 -0.54 7.48 1.08
CA TRP A 62 -0.02 6.98 2.36
C TRP A 62 0.06 8.04 3.49
N ARG A 63 0.21 9.33 3.15
CA ARG A 63 0.20 10.49 4.08
C ARG A 63 -1.11 11.29 4.07
N ARG A 64 -2.14 10.79 3.38
CA ARG A 64 -3.46 11.42 3.16
C ARG A 64 -4.57 10.38 3.36
N PRO A 65 -4.69 9.82 4.57
CA PRO A 65 -5.57 8.68 4.86
C PRO A 65 -7.04 8.90 4.50
N GLU A 66 -7.52 10.14 4.55
CA GLU A 66 -8.89 10.56 4.20
C GLU A 66 -9.26 10.18 2.76
N ALA A 67 -8.26 10.12 1.86
CA ALA A 67 -8.48 9.75 0.47
C ALA A 67 -9.05 8.32 0.34
N TYR A 68 -8.71 7.41 1.24
CA TYR A 68 -9.22 6.03 1.20
C TYR A 68 -10.69 5.93 1.61
N LEU A 69 -11.27 6.96 2.23
CA LEU A 69 -12.69 7.02 2.58
C LEU A 69 -13.55 7.43 1.38
N ASP A 70 -12.97 8.10 0.37
CA ASP A 70 -13.67 8.49 -0.86
C ASP A 70 -13.89 7.27 -1.79
N PRO A 71 -15.14 6.89 -2.08
CA PRO A 71 -15.44 5.80 -3.02
C PRO A 71 -14.85 6.00 -4.42
N LEU A 72 -14.70 7.24 -4.89
CA LEU A 72 -14.11 7.53 -6.21
C LEU A 72 -12.61 7.24 -6.23
N VAL A 73 -11.90 7.54 -5.14
CA VAL A 73 -10.49 7.18 -5.00
C VAL A 73 -10.35 5.66 -4.95
N ARG A 74 -11.16 4.98 -4.16
CA ARG A 74 -11.15 3.51 -4.08
C ARG A 74 -11.44 2.85 -5.44
N ALA A 75 -12.37 3.40 -6.22
CA ALA A 75 -12.68 2.89 -7.56
C ALA A 75 -11.49 2.94 -8.54
N GLY A 76 -10.51 3.84 -8.30
CA GLY A 76 -9.27 3.91 -9.08
C GLY A 76 -8.18 2.91 -8.65
N ILE A 77 -8.36 2.24 -7.52
CA ILE A 77 -7.36 1.35 -6.93
C ILE A 77 -7.79 -0.10 -7.13
N SER A 78 -7.00 -0.86 -7.88
CA SER A 78 -7.35 -2.23 -8.30
C SER A 78 -7.65 -3.20 -7.16
N LEU A 79 -7.03 -3.02 -6.00
CA LEU A 79 -7.27 -3.88 -4.82
C LEU A 79 -8.74 -3.84 -4.39
N PHE A 80 -9.34 -2.65 -4.36
CA PHE A 80 -10.74 -2.49 -3.96
C PHE A 80 -11.73 -3.08 -4.97
N ALA A 81 -11.32 -3.25 -6.24
CA ALA A 81 -12.14 -3.94 -7.23
C ALA A 81 -12.14 -5.48 -7.07
N GLN A 82 -11.23 -6.03 -6.27
CA GLN A 82 -11.06 -7.48 -6.07
C GLN A 82 -11.63 -7.99 -4.75
N ILE A 83 -12.00 -7.09 -3.85
CA ILE A 83 -12.57 -7.39 -2.53
C ILE A 83 -14.00 -6.85 -2.45
N SER A 84 -14.86 -7.56 -1.72
CA SER A 84 -16.23 -7.11 -1.52
C SER A 84 -16.32 -6.03 -0.45
N ASP A 85 -17.27 -5.10 -0.61
CA ASP A 85 -17.43 -3.94 0.28
C ASP A 85 -17.65 -4.35 1.74
N ASP A 86 -18.34 -5.46 2.00
CA ASP A 86 -18.61 -5.99 3.34
C ASP A 86 -17.34 -6.39 4.11
N LEU A 87 -16.25 -6.72 3.40
CA LEU A 87 -14.97 -7.06 4.02
C LEU A 87 -14.11 -5.83 4.34
N ILE A 88 -14.28 -4.72 3.62
CA ILE A 88 -13.50 -3.49 3.84
C ILE A 88 -14.23 -2.46 4.70
N GLN A 89 -15.57 -2.46 4.70
CA GLN A 89 -16.36 -1.43 5.38
C GLN A 89 -16.04 -1.31 6.88
N PRO A 90 -15.91 -2.40 7.66
CA PRO A 90 -15.53 -2.29 9.07
C PRO A 90 -14.16 -1.64 9.29
N GLY A 91 -13.22 -1.85 8.36
CA GLY A 91 -11.91 -1.22 8.37
C GLY A 91 -11.97 0.27 8.05
N LEU A 92 -12.79 0.64 7.07
CA LEU A 92 -13.00 2.03 6.67
C LEU A 92 -13.73 2.83 7.76
N ASP A 93 -14.71 2.24 8.44
CA ASP A 93 -15.40 2.88 9.57
C ASP A 93 -14.44 3.17 10.72
N ARG A 94 -13.56 2.21 11.06
CA ARG A 94 -12.51 2.43 12.07
C ARG A 94 -11.51 3.51 11.65
N LEU A 95 -11.18 3.59 10.37
CA LEU A 95 -10.31 4.63 9.84
C LEU A 95 -10.99 6.00 9.99
N ASP A 96 -12.27 6.13 9.64
CA ASP A 96 -13.03 7.37 9.78
C ASP A 96 -13.07 7.84 11.25
N ASP A 97 -13.34 6.93 12.19
CA ASP A 97 -13.33 7.21 13.63
C ASP A 97 -11.94 7.67 14.13
N ASP A 98 -10.86 6.99 13.72
CA ASP A 98 -9.49 7.34 14.12
C ASP A 98 -9.04 8.67 13.50
N LEU A 99 -9.55 9.04 12.32
CA LEU A 99 -9.30 10.33 11.70
C LEU A 99 -10.10 11.46 12.37
N ALA A 100 -11.37 11.23 12.66
CA ALA A 100 -12.24 12.19 13.35
C ALA A 100 -11.74 12.51 14.77
N SER A 101 -11.16 11.54 15.45
CA SER A 101 -10.59 11.68 16.80
C SER A 101 -9.14 12.17 16.82
N GLY A 102 -8.42 12.12 15.69
CA GLY A 102 -7.00 12.44 15.60
C GLY A 102 -6.05 11.31 16.01
N HIS A 103 -6.57 10.16 16.47
CA HIS A 103 -5.77 9.02 16.90
C HIS A 103 -4.86 8.48 15.81
N TRP A 104 -5.29 8.51 14.55
CA TRP A 104 -4.44 8.09 13.43
C TRP A 104 -3.18 8.97 13.38
N ALA A 105 -3.35 10.30 13.45
CA ALA A 105 -2.23 11.24 13.38
C ALA A 105 -1.28 11.11 14.58
N ASP A 106 -1.82 10.86 15.78
CA ASP A 106 -1.02 10.63 16.98
C ASP A 106 -0.18 9.34 16.87
N ARG A 107 -0.79 8.24 16.41
CA ARG A 107 -0.11 6.95 16.20
C ARG A 107 0.94 7.02 15.09
N HIS A 108 0.64 7.76 14.03
CA HIS A 108 1.44 7.86 12.81
C HIS A 108 2.22 9.18 12.72
N ALA A 109 2.49 9.85 13.85
CA ALA A 109 3.16 11.15 13.88
C ALA A 109 4.53 11.14 13.18
N GLY A 110 5.26 10.03 13.28
CA GLY A 110 6.54 9.84 12.59
C GLY A 110 6.39 9.76 11.07
N LEU A 111 5.33 9.10 10.58
CA LEU A 111 5.00 9.02 9.15
C LEU A 111 4.74 10.41 8.56
N LEU A 112 4.06 11.28 9.31
CA LEU A 112 3.75 12.64 8.87
C LEU A 112 4.98 13.52 8.62
N GLN A 113 6.15 13.15 9.16
CA GLN A 113 7.42 13.86 8.95
C GLN A 113 8.22 13.35 7.74
N LEU A 114 7.78 12.27 7.09
CA LEU A 114 8.49 11.68 5.97
C LEU A 114 8.09 12.35 4.65
N GLU A 115 9.06 12.54 3.77
CA GLU A 115 8.82 13.04 2.41
C GLU A 115 8.52 11.91 1.42
N THR A 116 9.08 10.73 1.66
CA THR A 116 8.83 9.53 0.89
C THR A 116 8.72 8.32 1.82
N LEU A 117 7.99 7.28 1.39
CA LEU A 117 7.80 6.06 2.16
C LEU A 117 8.12 4.83 1.31
N ASP A 118 8.90 3.90 1.87
CA ASP A 118 9.02 2.55 1.29
C ASP A 118 7.81 1.71 1.70
N VAL A 119 6.92 1.47 0.73
CA VAL A 119 5.71 0.65 0.84
C VAL A 119 5.83 -0.65 0.03
N GLY A 120 7.05 -1.01 -0.36
CA GLY A 120 7.35 -2.28 -1.01
C GLY A 120 7.56 -2.22 -2.52
N TYR A 121 7.40 -1.08 -3.20
CA TYR A 121 7.66 -1.03 -4.64
C TYR A 121 9.14 -1.25 -4.97
N ARG A 122 9.41 -2.13 -5.94
CA ARG A 122 10.74 -2.51 -6.38
C ARG A 122 10.86 -2.40 -7.89
N LEU A 123 11.94 -1.79 -8.36
CA LEU A 123 12.35 -1.85 -9.75
C LEU A 123 13.39 -2.95 -9.90
N LEU A 124 13.09 -3.95 -10.73
CA LEU A 124 14.04 -4.99 -11.12
C LEU A 124 14.66 -4.58 -12.44
N ILE A 125 15.98 -4.43 -12.46
CA ILE A 125 16.76 -3.96 -13.61
C ILE A 125 17.69 -5.08 -14.04
N THR A 126 17.55 -5.51 -15.29
CA THR A 126 18.36 -6.56 -15.89
C THR A 126 19.32 -5.94 -16.90
N ASP A 127 20.53 -6.48 -17.00
CA ASP A 127 21.53 -6.04 -17.99
C ASP A 127 21.46 -6.85 -19.31
N VAL A 128 20.41 -7.67 -19.49
CA VAL A 128 20.22 -8.49 -20.71
C VAL A 128 20.00 -7.65 -21.95
#